data_AF-A0A8I2ZP57-F1
#
_entry.id   AF-A0A8I2ZP57-F1
#
_cell.length_a   1.000
_cell.length_b   1.000
_cell.length_c   1.000
_cell.angle_alpha   90.00
_cell.angle_beta   90.00
_cell.angle_gamma   90.00
#
_symmetry.space_group_name_H-M   'P 1'
#
loop_
_entity.id
_entity.type
_entity.pdbx_description
1 polymer ?
#
loop_
_entity_poly.entity_id
_entity_poly.type
_entity_poly.pdbx_seq_one_letter_code
_entity_poly.pdbx_strand_id
1 'polypeptide(L)'
;MPDKQITTISYAAGASLAAIALVYVFAPSFAIDEAATSSSRKKGVVGLRNYANDCFINSTLQALAGLGDLRIYLIRETHRRYIEDPAVYAHLVQPAGQALPQWKLQNLQKGIVSQGLKDMLDALNERPIYKKSTSAADFVKVLEQAFKQRISRQQQDAQEFLQIVAERLKDEYHAGERARAHARNAVAQGTIASQPVDGVAIQERLEGLAAAATVATAADPNSSGSATGTDSSANPTPPTIQTNGVVPNALQDEDEGFPMEGQHESQLECQTCGHKSAPKTETFVTLTLRVPQVRSTTLSSCFDEIFKTEYIDDFKCEKCRLVHAEEMLKKEIEKSSTPLRSTPTTSPTT
;
A
#
# COMPACT_ATOMS: atom_id res chain seq x y z
N MET A 1 39.79 -36.12 67.12
CA MET A 1 39.67 -36.65 65.74
C MET A 1 39.36 -35.48 64.79
N PRO A 2 40.37 -34.72 64.32
CA PRO A 2 40.17 -33.52 63.50
C PRO A 2 40.32 -33.74 61.97
N ASP A 3 40.72 -34.92 61.50
CA ASP A 3 41.17 -35.14 60.12
C ASP A 3 40.06 -35.16 59.05
N LYS A 4 38.79 -35.24 59.46
CA LYS A 4 37.65 -35.32 58.53
C LYS A 4 37.28 -33.97 57.90
N GLN A 5 37.53 -32.84 58.57
CA GLN A 5 37.18 -31.51 58.03
C GLN A 5 38.20 -31.03 57.00
N ILE A 6 39.49 -31.31 57.22
CA ILE A 6 40.57 -30.91 56.30
C ILE A 6 40.40 -31.63 54.95
N THR A 7 40.04 -32.92 54.99
CA THR A 7 39.78 -33.70 53.78
C THR A 7 38.57 -33.20 52.99
N THR A 8 37.47 -32.80 53.65
CA THR A 8 36.31 -32.24 52.93
C THR A 8 36.62 -30.89 52.29
N ILE A 9 37.42 -30.04 52.96
CA ILE A 9 37.84 -28.75 52.43
C ILE A 9 38.78 -28.93 51.22
N SER A 10 39.70 -29.89 51.27
CA SER A 10 40.56 -30.20 50.12
C SER A 10 39.78 -30.76 48.92
N TYR A 11 38.77 -31.61 49.14
CA TYR A 11 37.89 -32.09 48.08
C TYR A 11 37.02 -30.97 47.50
N ALA A 12 36.48 -30.09 48.34
CA ALA A 12 35.71 -28.93 47.90
C ALA A 12 36.57 -27.97 47.08
N ALA A 13 37.78 -27.65 47.53
CA ALA A 13 38.72 -26.80 46.82
C ALA A 13 39.14 -27.40 45.47
N GLY A 14 39.39 -28.72 45.42
CA GLY A 14 39.70 -29.44 44.18
C GLY A 14 38.52 -29.45 43.19
N ALA A 15 37.30 -29.66 43.67
CA ALA A 15 36.09 -29.62 42.86
C ALA A 15 35.80 -28.21 42.32
N SER A 16 36.01 -27.16 43.12
CA SER A 16 35.86 -25.77 42.68
C SER A 16 36.89 -25.37 41.64
N LEU A 17 38.16 -25.77 41.79
CA LEU A 17 39.20 -25.52 40.78
C LEU A 17 38.91 -26.25 39.47
N ALA A 18 38.44 -27.50 39.54
CA ALA A 18 38.02 -28.26 38.36
C ALA A 18 36.82 -27.59 37.65
N ALA A 19 35.84 -27.09 38.40
CA ALA A 19 34.70 -26.37 37.84
C ALA A 19 35.11 -25.05 37.18
N ILE A 20 36.00 -24.27 37.81
CA ILE A 20 36.52 -23.02 37.25
C ILE A 20 37.36 -23.30 36.00
N ALA A 21 38.19 -24.35 36.01
CA ALA A 21 38.96 -24.77 34.84
C ALA A 21 38.05 -25.24 33.70
N LEU A 22 36.97 -25.98 34.00
CA LEU A 22 35.98 -26.37 33.00
C LEU A 22 35.27 -25.15 32.40
N VAL A 23 34.87 -24.18 33.22
CA VAL A 23 34.27 -22.93 32.71
C VAL A 23 35.30 -22.15 31.89
N TYR A 24 36.55 -22.00 32.32
CA TYR A 24 37.55 -21.23 31.58
C TYR A 24 37.96 -21.89 30.25
N VAL A 25 38.06 -23.22 30.21
CA VAL A 25 38.43 -23.98 29.00
C VAL A 25 37.26 -24.14 28.03
N PHE A 26 36.03 -24.34 28.54
CA PHE A 26 34.87 -24.64 27.69
C PHE A 26 33.90 -23.46 27.50
N ALA A 27 33.87 -22.43 28.35
CA ALA A 27 33.01 -21.25 28.13
C ALA A 27 33.33 -20.47 26.84
N PRO A 28 34.60 -20.34 26.39
CA PRO A 28 34.87 -19.76 25.08
C PRO A 28 34.23 -20.58 23.95
N SER A 29 34.16 -21.91 24.09
CA SER A 29 33.52 -22.78 23.10
C SER A 29 31.98 -22.67 23.12
N PHE A 30 31.35 -22.51 24.28
CA PHE A 30 29.89 -22.33 24.36
C PHE A 30 29.41 -20.95 23.88
N ALA A 31 30.17 -19.88 24.14
CA ALA A 31 29.86 -18.54 23.64
C ALA A 31 30.16 -18.39 22.13
N ILE A 32 31.18 -19.10 21.62
CA ILE A 32 31.44 -19.19 20.18
C ILE A 32 30.41 -20.08 19.50
N ASP A 33 29.88 -21.13 20.12
CA ASP A 33 28.85 -21.96 19.50
C ASP A 33 27.49 -21.26 19.45
N GLU A 34 27.13 -20.36 20.37
CA GLU A 34 25.92 -19.52 20.22
C GLU A 34 26.09 -18.48 19.08
N ALA A 35 27.28 -17.89 18.95
CA ALA A 35 27.60 -16.98 17.84
C ALA A 35 27.77 -17.72 16.50
N ALA A 36 28.31 -18.94 16.48
CA ALA A 36 28.53 -19.76 15.28
C ALA A 36 27.28 -20.55 14.84
N THR A 37 26.40 -20.96 15.76
CA THR A 37 25.08 -21.50 15.40
C THR A 37 24.09 -20.43 14.94
N SER A 38 24.36 -19.15 15.23
CA SER A 38 23.62 -18.02 14.64
C SER A 38 24.05 -17.66 13.21
N SER A 39 25.18 -18.21 12.71
CA SER A 39 25.80 -17.79 11.44
C SER A 39 25.48 -18.66 10.21
N SER A 40 24.60 -19.67 10.27
CA SER A 40 24.38 -20.55 9.09
C SER A 40 22.96 -21.07 8.83
N ARG A 41 21.95 -20.70 9.64
CA ARG A 41 20.57 -20.71 9.12
C ARG A 41 20.48 -19.58 8.11
N LYS A 42 20.94 -19.83 6.88
CA LYS A 42 20.66 -19.01 5.70
C LYS A 42 19.19 -18.65 5.81
N LYS A 43 18.86 -17.38 6.06
CA LYS A 43 17.48 -16.88 5.98
C LYS A 43 17.03 -17.23 4.56
N GLY A 44 16.37 -18.37 4.42
CA GLY A 44 15.90 -18.83 3.14
C GLY A 44 14.83 -17.84 2.68
N VAL A 45 14.91 -17.42 1.43
CA VAL A 45 13.78 -16.75 0.76
C VAL A 45 13.06 -17.81 -0.04
N VAL A 46 11.74 -17.74 -0.11
CA VAL A 46 10.96 -18.67 -0.92
C VAL A 46 11.16 -18.32 -2.40
N GLY A 47 11.63 -19.30 -3.18
CA GLY A 47 11.80 -19.14 -4.63
C GLY A 47 10.46 -19.28 -5.38
N LEU A 48 10.41 -18.78 -6.61
CA LEU A 48 9.30 -19.03 -7.52
C LEU A 48 9.68 -20.08 -8.57
N ARG A 49 8.82 -21.10 -8.73
CA ARG A 49 8.96 -22.09 -9.80
C ARG A 49 8.55 -21.45 -11.12
N ASN A 50 9.42 -21.54 -12.12
CA ASN A 50 9.10 -21.15 -13.48
C ASN A 50 8.53 -22.36 -14.24
N TYR A 51 7.23 -22.33 -14.55
CA TYR A 51 6.57 -23.42 -15.29
C TYR A 51 6.75 -23.30 -16.81
N ALA A 52 7.06 -22.10 -17.31
CA ALA A 52 7.26 -21.83 -18.73
C ALA A 52 8.13 -20.57 -18.94
N ASN A 53 7.53 -19.52 -19.52
CA ASN A 53 8.16 -18.22 -19.75
C ASN A 53 7.75 -17.20 -18.68
N ASP A 54 7.44 -17.64 -17.46
CA ASP A 54 6.88 -16.80 -16.40
C ASP A 54 7.96 -16.03 -15.62
N CYS A 55 9.19 -15.97 -16.14
CA CYS A 55 10.31 -15.31 -15.46
C CYS A 55 10.05 -13.81 -15.23
N PHE A 56 9.36 -13.13 -16.16
CA PHE A 56 8.96 -11.73 -16.01
C PHE A 56 7.94 -11.51 -14.88
N ILE A 57 7.04 -12.47 -14.67
CA ILE A 57 6.10 -12.49 -13.54
C ILE A 57 6.87 -12.73 -12.24
N ASN A 58 7.75 -13.74 -12.25
CA ASN A 58 8.50 -14.13 -11.07
C ASN A 58 9.45 -13.04 -10.59
N SER A 59 10.17 -12.36 -11.49
CA SER A 59 11.06 -11.25 -11.13
C SER A 59 10.27 -10.07 -10.55
N THR A 60 9.12 -9.74 -11.15
CA THR A 60 8.24 -8.67 -10.65
C THR A 60 7.69 -8.99 -9.27
N LEU A 61 7.18 -10.20 -9.04
CA LEU A 61 6.67 -10.63 -7.74
C LEU A 61 7.74 -10.63 -6.64
N GLN A 62 8.97 -11.06 -6.97
CA GLN A 62 10.09 -11.00 -6.02
C GLN A 62 10.49 -9.55 -5.69
N ALA A 63 10.45 -8.65 -6.68
CA ALA A 63 10.69 -7.22 -6.43
C ALA A 63 9.60 -6.61 -5.53
N LEU A 64 8.32 -6.90 -5.80
CA LEU A 64 7.19 -6.45 -4.97
C LEU A 64 7.22 -7.04 -3.56
N ALA A 65 7.68 -8.28 -3.39
CA ALA A 65 7.81 -8.91 -2.06
C ALA A 65 8.81 -8.18 -1.15
N GLY A 66 9.78 -7.49 -1.73
CA GLY A 66 10.76 -6.66 -1.01
C GLY A 66 10.23 -5.30 -0.55
N LEU A 67 9.03 -4.89 -0.99
CA LEU A 67 8.45 -3.59 -0.66
C LEU A 67 7.67 -3.66 0.67
N GLY A 68 8.30 -3.16 1.74
CA GLY A 68 7.71 -3.17 3.09
C GLY A 68 6.42 -2.37 3.20
N ASP A 69 6.39 -1.16 2.62
CA ASP A 69 5.23 -0.27 2.68
C ASP A 69 4.05 -0.83 1.89
N LEU A 70 4.31 -1.43 0.72
CA LEU A 70 3.30 -2.15 -0.04
C LEU A 70 2.71 -3.30 0.79
N ARG A 71 3.54 -4.05 1.52
CA ARG A 71 3.06 -5.14 2.38
C ARG A 71 2.18 -4.62 3.51
N ILE A 72 2.57 -3.54 4.18
CA ILE A 72 1.77 -2.90 5.24
C ILE A 72 0.42 -2.44 4.66
N TYR A 73 0.45 -1.75 3.53
CA TYR A 73 -0.75 -1.32 2.82
C TYR A 73 -1.68 -2.50 2.49
N LEU A 74 -1.16 -3.58 1.89
CA LEU A 74 -1.95 -4.75 1.52
C LEU A 74 -2.59 -5.40 2.76
N ILE A 75 -1.87 -5.51 3.87
CA ILE A 75 -2.41 -6.03 5.13
C ILE A 75 -3.54 -5.13 5.64
N ARG A 76 -3.33 -3.81 5.68
CA ARG A 76 -4.34 -2.85 6.15
C ARG A 76 -5.58 -2.85 5.28
N GLU A 77 -5.43 -2.76 3.97
CA GLU A 77 -6.55 -2.65 3.04
C GLU A 77 -7.37 -3.95 2.97
N THR A 78 -6.72 -5.13 2.97
CA THR A 78 -7.44 -6.41 3.00
C THR A 78 -8.15 -6.65 4.32
N HIS A 79 -7.49 -6.32 5.44
CA HIS A 79 -8.09 -6.41 6.77
C HIS A 79 -9.27 -5.45 6.94
N ARG A 80 -9.16 -4.22 6.43
CA ARG A 80 -10.24 -3.23 6.41
C ARG A 80 -11.47 -3.78 5.67
N ARG A 81 -11.27 -4.34 4.48
CA ARG A 81 -12.35 -4.97 3.69
C ARG A 81 -12.97 -6.20 4.37
N TYR A 82 -12.22 -6.88 5.22
CA TYR A 82 -12.68 -8.06 5.95
C TYR A 82 -13.57 -7.71 7.16
N ILE A 83 -13.23 -6.63 7.88
CA ILE A 83 -13.98 -6.21 9.09
C ILE A 83 -15.21 -5.36 8.75
N GLU A 84 -15.13 -4.54 7.69
CA GLU A 84 -16.25 -3.71 7.28
C GLU A 84 -17.44 -4.56 6.79
N ASP A 85 -18.65 -4.01 6.91
CA ASP A 85 -19.86 -4.68 6.45
C ASP A 85 -19.76 -4.97 4.93
N PRO A 86 -19.94 -6.24 4.50
CA PRO A 86 -19.97 -6.60 3.08
C PRO A 86 -20.91 -5.73 2.22
N ALA A 87 -21.96 -5.14 2.82
CA ALA A 87 -22.87 -4.21 2.15
C ALA A 87 -22.16 -2.97 1.59
N VAL A 88 -21.09 -2.48 2.24
CA VAL A 88 -20.29 -1.33 1.78
C VAL A 88 -19.73 -1.58 0.39
N TYR A 89 -19.20 -2.78 0.15
CA TYR A 89 -18.60 -3.17 -1.12
C TYR A 89 -19.58 -3.78 -2.12
N ALA A 90 -20.81 -4.10 -1.67
CA ALA A 90 -21.87 -4.62 -2.53
C ALA A 90 -22.55 -3.53 -3.37
N HIS A 91 -22.66 -2.30 -2.82
CA HIS A 91 -23.26 -1.18 -3.53
C HIS A 91 -22.26 -0.54 -4.51
N LEU A 92 -22.44 -0.77 -5.81
CA LEU A 92 -21.47 -0.37 -6.82
C LEU A 92 -21.48 1.14 -7.10
N VAL A 93 -20.35 1.82 -6.82
CA VAL A 93 -20.21 3.28 -6.97
C VAL A 93 -19.35 3.64 -8.19
N GLN A 94 -19.95 4.28 -9.19
CA GLN A 94 -19.24 4.69 -10.41
C GLN A 94 -18.23 5.83 -10.14
N PRO A 95 -17.07 5.85 -10.82
CA PRO A 95 -16.17 6.99 -10.78
C PRO A 95 -16.73 8.19 -11.57
N ALA A 96 -16.29 9.40 -11.22
CA ALA A 96 -16.67 10.60 -11.95
C ALA A 96 -16.08 10.59 -13.37
N GLY A 97 -16.87 11.01 -14.36
CA GLY A 97 -16.40 11.19 -15.74
C GLY A 97 -16.30 9.91 -16.59
N GLN A 98 -16.40 8.71 -16.01
CA GLN A 98 -16.36 7.46 -16.77
C GLN A 98 -17.31 6.40 -16.22
N ALA A 99 -18.24 5.92 -17.05
CA ALA A 99 -19.08 4.77 -16.71
C ALA A 99 -18.30 3.47 -16.95
N LEU A 100 -18.01 2.74 -15.87
CA LEU A 100 -17.37 1.43 -15.95
C LEU A 100 -18.42 0.31 -16.05
N PRO A 101 -18.12 -0.79 -16.77
CA PRO A 101 -19.01 -1.93 -16.80
C PRO A 101 -19.10 -2.60 -15.42
N GLN A 102 -20.29 -3.10 -15.09
CA GLN A 102 -20.62 -3.60 -13.75
C GLN A 102 -19.62 -4.64 -13.21
N TRP A 103 -19.20 -5.58 -14.04
CA TRP A 103 -18.25 -6.62 -13.65
C TRP A 103 -16.87 -6.06 -13.25
N LYS A 104 -16.39 -5.03 -13.96
CA LYS A 104 -15.08 -4.40 -13.69
C LYS A 104 -15.18 -3.62 -12.38
N LEU A 105 -16.25 -2.85 -12.23
CA LEU A 105 -16.51 -2.08 -11.02
C LEU A 105 -16.64 -2.98 -9.78
N GLN A 106 -17.37 -4.09 -9.90
CA GLN A 106 -17.49 -5.06 -8.83
C GLN A 106 -16.13 -5.67 -8.43
N ASN A 107 -15.31 -6.07 -9.40
CA ASN A 107 -13.97 -6.60 -9.10
C ASN A 107 -13.07 -5.54 -8.45
N LEU A 108 -13.14 -4.29 -8.92
CA LEU A 108 -12.37 -3.17 -8.36
C LEU A 108 -12.76 -2.91 -6.90
N GLN A 109 -14.05 -2.81 -6.65
CA GLN A 109 -14.60 -2.54 -5.33
C GLN A 109 -14.41 -3.73 -4.37
N LYS A 110 -14.34 -4.97 -4.87
CA LYS A 110 -13.99 -6.14 -4.05
C LYS A 110 -12.51 -6.23 -3.71
N GLY A 111 -11.61 -5.76 -4.57
CA GLY A 111 -10.17 -5.73 -4.27
C GLY A 111 -9.51 -7.09 -4.41
N ILE A 112 -9.97 -7.89 -5.38
CA ILE A 112 -9.53 -9.28 -5.53
C ILE A 112 -8.04 -9.38 -5.84
N VAL A 113 -7.48 -8.40 -6.57
CA VAL A 113 -6.06 -8.39 -6.92
C VAL A 113 -5.23 -8.00 -5.71
N SER A 114 -5.70 -7.05 -4.90
CA SER A 114 -5.07 -6.68 -3.63
C SER A 114 -4.99 -7.88 -2.69
N GLN A 115 -6.09 -8.64 -2.54
CA GLN A 115 -6.09 -9.88 -1.75
C GLN A 115 -5.16 -10.95 -2.34
N GLY A 116 -5.26 -11.23 -3.64
CA GLY A 116 -4.43 -12.25 -4.29
C GLY A 116 -2.94 -11.91 -4.26
N LEU A 117 -2.58 -10.64 -4.39
CA LEU A 117 -1.20 -10.19 -4.26
C LEU A 117 -0.71 -10.34 -2.83
N LYS A 118 -1.50 -9.95 -1.83
CA LYS A 118 -1.16 -10.16 -0.42
C LYS A 118 -0.82 -11.63 -0.14
N ASP A 119 -1.68 -12.54 -0.57
CA ASP A 119 -1.50 -13.98 -0.32
C ASP A 119 -0.24 -14.51 -1.00
N MET A 120 0.06 -14.03 -2.22
CA MET A 120 1.32 -14.32 -2.91
C MET A 120 2.54 -13.77 -2.16
N LEU A 121 2.51 -12.50 -1.74
CA LEU A 121 3.64 -11.87 -1.06
C LEU A 121 3.86 -12.45 0.34
N ASP A 122 2.80 -12.87 1.05
CA ASP A 122 2.92 -13.58 2.32
C ASP A 122 3.57 -14.96 2.13
N ALA A 123 3.22 -15.69 1.06
CA ALA A 123 3.87 -16.95 0.73
C ALA A 123 5.36 -16.77 0.36
N LEU A 124 5.75 -15.64 -0.25
CA LEU A 124 7.13 -15.33 -0.58
C LEU A 124 7.96 -14.89 0.64
N ASN A 125 7.34 -14.13 1.54
CA ASN A 125 7.96 -13.58 2.74
C ASN A 125 7.91 -14.53 3.97
N GLU A 126 7.31 -15.71 3.82
CA GLU A 126 7.42 -16.78 4.82
C GLU A 126 8.89 -17.12 5.09
N ARG A 127 9.24 -17.40 6.34
CA ARG A 127 10.58 -17.86 6.72
C ARG A 127 10.64 -19.39 6.64
N PRO A 128 11.17 -19.99 5.57
CA PRO A 128 11.08 -21.42 5.39
C PRO A 128 12.17 -22.12 6.20
N ILE A 129 11.80 -23.23 6.86
CA ILE A 129 12.72 -24.07 7.65
C ILE A 129 13.60 -24.94 6.72
N TYR A 130 13.12 -25.20 5.49
CA TYR A 130 13.77 -26.00 4.45
C TYR A 130 13.63 -25.31 3.09
N LYS A 131 14.32 -25.81 2.04
CA LYS A 131 14.20 -25.26 0.69
C LYS A 131 12.73 -25.32 0.22
N LYS A 132 12.11 -24.15 0.06
CA LYS A 132 10.72 -24.01 -0.37
C LYS A 132 10.65 -23.19 -1.65
N SER A 133 9.72 -23.57 -2.52
CA SER A 133 9.43 -22.86 -3.76
C SER A 133 7.93 -22.85 -3.99
N THR A 134 7.36 -21.70 -4.33
CA THR A 134 5.95 -21.50 -4.64
C THR A 134 5.72 -21.20 -6.13
N SER A 135 4.48 -21.01 -6.57
CA SER A 135 4.10 -20.74 -7.97
C SER A 135 3.26 -19.48 -8.08
N ALA A 136 3.51 -18.67 -9.12
CA ALA A 136 2.69 -17.52 -9.49
C ALA A 136 1.27 -17.86 -9.99
N ALA A 137 0.94 -19.13 -10.20
CA ALA A 137 -0.27 -19.56 -10.91
C ALA A 137 -1.58 -19.03 -10.29
N ASP A 138 -1.69 -19.01 -8.96
CA ASP A 138 -2.93 -18.57 -8.31
C ASP A 138 -3.11 -17.06 -8.42
N PHE A 139 -2.04 -16.28 -8.29
CA PHE A 139 -2.09 -14.83 -8.54
C PHE A 139 -2.40 -14.51 -10.01
N VAL A 140 -1.83 -15.27 -10.95
CA VAL A 140 -2.13 -15.13 -12.38
C VAL A 140 -3.63 -15.38 -12.65
N LYS A 141 -4.24 -16.41 -12.06
CA LYS A 141 -5.69 -16.65 -12.19
C LYS A 141 -6.52 -15.47 -11.68
N VAL A 142 -6.12 -14.87 -10.55
CA VAL A 142 -6.79 -13.69 -9.99
C VAL A 142 -6.72 -12.52 -10.97
N LEU A 143 -5.55 -12.27 -11.58
CA LEU A 143 -5.40 -11.24 -12.61
C LEU A 143 -6.25 -11.55 -13.85
N GLU A 144 -6.20 -12.78 -14.37
CA GLU A 144 -7.00 -13.19 -15.53
C GLU A 144 -8.50 -13.00 -15.28
N GLN A 145 -8.97 -13.31 -14.07
CA GLN A 145 -10.35 -13.05 -13.64
C GLN A 145 -10.65 -11.55 -13.54
N ALA A 146 -9.72 -10.75 -12.99
CA ALA A 146 -9.89 -9.32 -12.81
C ALA A 146 -9.97 -8.55 -14.13
N PHE A 147 -9.25 -8.99 -15.16
CA PHE A 147 -9.24 -8.38 -16.49
C PHE A 147 -10.16 -9.06 -17.51
N LYS A 148 -10.70 -10.24 -17.19
CA LYS A 148 -11.43 -11.11 -18.14
C LYS A 148 -10.62 -11.42 -19.41
N GLN A 149 -9.31 -11.56 -19.24
CA GLN A 149 -8.35 -11.83 -20.31
C GLN A 149 -7.38 -12.91 -19.85
N ARG A 150 -6.74 -13.59 -20.80
CA ARG A 150 -5.71 -14.59 -20.50
C ARG A 150 -4.34 -13.97 -20.67
N ILE A 151 -3.44 -14.25 -19.73
CA ILE A 151 -2.05 -13.81 -19.86
C ILE A 151 -1.35 -14.74 -20.85
N SER A 152 -0.62 -14.16 -21.79
CA SER A 152 0.15 -14.92 -22.77
C SER A 152 1.22 -15.76 -22.07
N ARG A 153 1.45 -16.98 -22.58
CA ARG A 153 2.52 -17.87 -22.10
C ARG A 153 3.86 -17.65 -22.81
N GLN A 154 3.95 -16.62 -23.66
CA GLN A 154 5.19 -16.19 -24.32
C GLN A 154 5.99 -15.25 -23.40
N GLN A 155 7.26 -15.00 -23.71
CA GLN A 155 8.04 -14.00 -22.99
C GLN A 155 7.43 -12.61 -23.18
N GLN A 156 7.28 -11.86 -22.09
CA GLN A 156 6.72 -10.50 -22.06
C GLN A 156 7.70 -9.55 -21.35
N ASP A 157 7.46 -8.26 -21.49
CA ASP A 157 8.17 -7.25 -20.71
C ASP A 157 7.70 -7.30 -19.24
N ALA A 158 8.65 -7.32 -18.32
CA ALA A 158 8.35 -7.27 -16.88
C ALA A 158 7.78 -5.91 -16.47
N GLN A 159 8.16 -4.82 -17.16
CA GLN A 159 7.65 -3.48 -16.89
C GLN A 159 6.16 -3.40 -17.22
N GLU A 160 5.70 -4.03 -18.31
CA GLU A 160 4.29 -4.05 -18.67
C GLU A 160 3.47 -4.81 -17.62
N PHE A 161 3.96 -5.96 -17.19
CA PHE A 161 3.30 -6.73 -16.13
C PHE A 161 3.24 -5.95 -14.80
N LEU A 162 4.33 -5.27 -14.43
CA LEU A 162 4.35 -4.40 -13.25
C LEU A 162 3.33 -3.27 -13.37
N GLN A 163 3.24 -2.61 -14.54
CA GLN A 163 2.28 -1.55 -14.79
C GLN A 163 0.84 -2.05 -14.61
N ILE A 164 0.50 -3.20 -15.19
CA ILE A 164 -0.82 -3.81 -15.07
C ILE A 164 -1.17 -4.06 -13.59
N VAL A 165 -0.23 -4.60 -12.81
CA VAL A 165 -0.47 -4.88 -11.38
C VAL A 165 -0.61 -3.57 -10.60
N ALA A 166 0.31 -2.62 -10.77
CA ALA A 166 0.34 -1.38 -10.01
C ALA A 166 -0.88 -0.48 -10.31
N GLU A 167 -1.26 -0.32 -11.58
CA GLU A 167 -2.47 0.41 -11.97
C GLU A 167 -3.72 -0.26 -11.42
N ARG A 168 -3.76 -1.60 -11.45
CA ARG A 168 -4.90 -2.33 -10.94
C ARG A 168 -5.07 -2.16 -9.43
N LEU A 169 -3.98 -2.20 -8.67
CA LEU A 169 -4.01 -1.94 -7.23
C LEU A 169 -4.46 -0.52 -6.92
N LYS A 170 -3.96 0.47 -7.68
CA LYS A 170 -4.39 1.87 -7.59
C LYS A 170 -5.89 2.01 -7.84
N ASP A 171 -6.40 1.40 -8.90
CA ASP A 171 -7.83 1.46 -9.21
C ASP A 171 -8.68 0.76 -8.14
N GLU A 172 -8.22 -0.36 -7.58
CA GLU A 172 -8.87 -1.06 -6.47
C GLU A 172 -8.90 -0.23 -5.19
N TYR A 173 -7.81 0.48 -4.89
CA TYR A 173 -7.71 1.42 -3.78
C TYR A 173 -8.78 2.52 -3.89
N HIS A 174 -8.76 3.27 -4.98
CA HIS A 174 -9.71 4.38 -5.20
C HIS A 174 -11.17 3.88 -5.26
N ALA A 175 -11.41 2.67 -5.79
CA ALA A 175 -12.75 2.07 -5.76
C ALA A 175 -13.22 1.73 -4.35
N GLY A 176 -12.31 1.24 -3.49
CA GLY A 176 -12.59 1.01 -2.08
C GLY A 176 -12.90 2.31 -1.33
N GLU A 177 -12.10 3.37 -1.55
CA GLU A 177 -12.34 4.67 -0.95
C GLU A 177 -13.69 5.26 -1.36
N ARG A 178 -14.05 5.21 -2.65
CA ARG A 178 -15.35 5.69 -3.13
C ARG A 178 -16.51 4.93 -2.49
N ALA A 179 -16.40 3.61 -2.35
CA ALA A 179 -17.41 2.78 -1.70
C ALA A 179 -17.61 3.18 -0.23
N ARG A 180 -16.49 3.35 0.50
CA ARG A 180 -16.50 3.76 1.91
C ARG A 180 -17.03 5.19 2.07
N ALA A 181 -16.63 6.12 1.22
CA ALA A 181 -17.13 7.49 1.21
C ALA A 181 -18.64 7.54 0.96
N HIS A 182 -19.13 6.74 0.00
CA HIS A 182 -20.56 6.62 -0.26
C HIS A 182 -21.32 6.06 0.96
N ALA A 183 -20.81 4.99 1.59
CA ALA A 183 -21.43 4.42 2.79
C ALA A 183 -21.44 5.41 3.97
N ARG A 184 -20.35 6.14 4.20
CA ARG A 184 -20.27 7.20 5.22
C ARG A 184 -21.28 8.32 4.96
N ASN A 185 -21.39 8.77 3.72
CA ASN A 185 -22.36 9.80 3.33
C ASN A 185 -23.80 9.30 3.48
N ALA A 186 -24.08 8.04 3.15
CA ALA A 186 -25.40 7.44 3.31
C ALA A 186 -25.82 7.35 4.79
N VAL A 187 -24.91 6.98 5.68
CA VAL A 187 -25.14 7.00 7.13
C VAL A 187 -25.38 8.43 7.63
N ALA A 188 -24.55 9.40 7.20
CA ALA A 188 -24.70 10.81 7.57
C ALA A 188 -26.04 11.41 7.09
N GLN A 189 -26.55 10.96 5.94
CA GLN A 189 -27.84 11.37 5.39
C GLN A 189 -29.03 10.57 5.96
N GLY A 190 -28.78 9.61 6.85
CA GLY A 190 -29.83 8.79 7.47
C GLY A 190 -30.51 7.79 6.54
N THR A 191 -29.92 7.50 5.37
CA THR A 191 -30.48 6.54 4.39
C THR A 191 -30.11 5.09 4.72
N ILE A 192 -29.07 4.88 5.53
CA ILE A 192 -28.67 3.58 6.09
C ILE A 192 -28.65 3.72 7.62
N ALA A 193 -29.38 2.85 8.31
CA ALA A 193 -29.32 2.77 9.77
C ALA A 193 -27.90 2.36 10.19
N SER A 194 -27.24 3.18 11.01
CA SER A 194 -26.05 2.73 11.76
C SER A 194 -26.48 1.52 12.58
N GLN A 195 -25.97 0.33 12.25
CA GLN A 195 -26.10 -0.81 13.13
C GLN A 195 -25.41 -0.42 14.44
N PRO A 196 -26.13 -0.35 15.58
CA PRO A 196 -25.48 -0.11 16.85
C PRO A 196 -24.52 -1.27 17.07
N VAL A 197 -23.25 -0.95 17.33
CA VAL A 197 -22.29 -1.95 17.82
C VAL A 197 -22.89 -2.50 19.10
N ASP A 198 -23.28 -3.77 19.09
CA ASP A 198 -23.94 -4.42 20.22
C ASP A 198 -22.92 -4.59 21.35
N GLY A 199 -22.81 -3.56 22.19
CA GLY A 199 -21.83 -3.49 23.27
C GLY A 199 -21.93 -4.66 24.24
N VAL A 200 -23.09 -5.31 24.30
CA VAL A 200 -23.34 -6.52 25.09
C VAL A 200 -22.52 -7.71 24.55
N ALA A 201 -22.49 -7.92 23.23
CA ALA A 201 -21.74 -9.02 22.61
C ALA A 201 -20.21 -8.82 22.72
N ILE A 202 -19.73 -7.58 22.73
CA ILE A 202 -18.32 -7.25 22.95
C ILE A 202 -17.95 -7.47 24.42
N GLN A 203 -18.81 -7.04 25.34
CA GLN A 203 -18.62 -7.25 26.77
C GLN A 203 -18.58 -8.75 27.12
N GLU A 204 -19.47 -9.55 26.54
CA GLU A 204 -19.52 -11.00 26.75
C GLU A 204 -18.25 -11.70 26.23
N ARG A 205 -17.70 -11.25 25.09
CA ARG A 205 -16.40 -11.75 24.58
C ARG A 205 -15.22 -11.33 25.45
N LEU A 206 -15.24 -10.11 25.97
CA LEU A 206 -14.18 -9.60 26.84
C LEU A 206 -14.18 -10.32 28.20
N GLU A 207 -15.37 -10.59 28.75
CA GLU A 207 -15.57 -11.39 29.95
C GLU A 207 -15.16 -12.85 29.74
N GLY A 208 -15.42 -13.43 28.57
CA GLY A 208 -14.94 -14.77 28.20
C GLY A 208 -13.41 -14.86 28.13
N LEU A 209 -12.73 -13.84 27.63
CA LEU A 209 -11.26 -13.75 27.59
C LEU A 209 -10.65 -13.54 28.99
N ALA A 210 -11.29 -12.72 29.83
CA ALA A 210 -10.90 -12.52 31.23
C ALA A 210 -11.07 -13.81 32.05
N ALA A 211 -12.17 -14.55 31.84
CA ALA A 211 -12.39 -15.85 32.46
C ALA A 211 -11.35 -16.89 32.00
N ALA A 212 -11.01 -16.92 30.71
CA ALA A 212 -9.95 -17.81 30.19
C ALA A 212 -8.56 -17.51 30.78
N ALA A 213 -8.25 -16.23 31.04
CA ALA A 213 -7.01 -15.83 31.72
C ALA A 213 -6.96 -16.30 33.18
N THR A 214 -8.11 -16.36 33.88
CA THR A 214 -8.17 -16.90 35.25
C THR A 214 -8.04 -18.43 35.30
N VAL A 215 -8.46 -19.16 34.26
CA VAL A 215 -8.34 -20.62 34.20
C VAL A 215 -6.91 -21.08 33.87
N ALA A 216 -6.15 -20.28 33.11
CA ALA A 216 -4.75 -20.59 32.77
C ALA A 216 -3.78 -20.52 33.97
N THR A 217 -4.19 -19.97 35.12
CA THR A 217 -3.38 -19.94 36.35
C THR A 217 -3.69 -21.08 37.32
N ALA A 218 -4.63 -21.97 36.98
CA ALA A 218 -5.07 -23.07 37.85
C ALA A 218 -4.52 -24.47 37.48
N ALA A 219 -3.48 -24.54 36.64
CA ALA A 219 -2.89 -25.82 36.21
C ALA A 219 -1.39 -25.88 36.47
N ASP A 220 -0.98 -25.83 37.75
CA ASP A 220 0.34 -26.32 38.15
C ASP A 220 0.30 -26.93 39.57
N PRO A 221 0.27 -28.27 39.73
CA PRO A 221 0.19 -28.91 41.04
C PRO A 221 1.61 -29.29 41.52
N ASN A 222 2.46 -28.30 41.84
CA ASN A 222 3.59 -28.51 42.75
C ASN A 222 4.31 -27.20 43.10
N SER A 223 3.93 -26.56 44.21
CA SER A 223 4.92 -26.14 45.23
C SER A 223 4.22 -25.64 46.50
N SER A 224 4.68 -26.19 47.61
CA SER A 224 4.36 -25.81 48.98
C SER A 224 5.24 -24.64 49.43
N GLY A 225 4.67 -23.59 50.01
CA GLY A 225 5.48 -22.58 50.73
C GLY A 225 4.74 -21.30 51.16
N SER A 226 4.28 -21.31 52.41
CA SER A 226 4.08 -20.22 53.40
C SER A 226 3.71 -18.78 52.98
N ALA A 227 2.62 -18.32 53.59
CA ALA A 227 2.14 -16.94 53.65
C ALA A 227 3.00 -16.03 54.55
N THR A 228 3.11 -14.75 54.19
CA THR A 228 2.85 -13.57 55.06
C THR A 228 2.98 -12.27 54.27
N GLY A 229 2.05 -11.33 54.44
CA GLY A 229 2.21 -9.93 54.01
C GLY A 229 0.94 -9.29 53.44
N THR A 230 0.13 -8.69 54.30
CA THR A 230 -1.02 -7.83 53.99
C THR A 230 -0.57 -6.50 53.36
N ASP A 231 -1.19 -6.08 52.25
CA ASP A 231 -1.97 -4.82 52.18
C ASP A 231 -2.46 -4.51 50.75
N SER A 232 -3.75 -4.14 50.69
CA SER A 232 -4.42 -3.34 49.65
C SER A 232 -4.40 -3.83 48.18
N SER A 233 -5.53 -4.35 47.69
CA SER A 233 -6.05 -3.96 46.36
C SER A 233 -7.47 -4.45 46.11
N ALA A 234 -8.22 -3.56 45.47
CA ALA A 234 -9.65 -3.62 45.20
C ALA A 234 -10.07 -4.85 44.37
N ASN A 235 -11.28 -5.32 44.62
CA ASN A 235 -12.05 -6.11 43.65
C ASN A 235 -12.00 -5.39 42.28
N PRO A 236 -11.58 -6.05 41.18
CA PRO A 236 -11.73 -5.45 39.86
C PRO A 236 -13.19 -5.63 39.45
N THR A 237 -14.04 -4.67 39.79
CA THR A 237 -15.32 -4.52 39.10
C THR A 237 -15.00 -4.23 37.63
N PRO A 238 -15.54 -4.99 36.67
CA PRO A 238 -15.31 -4.72 35.25
C PRO A 238 -15.80 -3.29 34.94
N PRO A 239 -15.03 -2.48 34.19
CA PRO A 239 -15.46 -1.14 33.85
C PRO A 239 -16.73 -1.22 32.99
N THR A 240 -17.85 -0.69 33.50
CA THR A 240 -19.08 -0.53 32.72
C THR A 240 -18.87 0.54 31.67
N ILE A 241 -18.73 0.16 30.41
CA ILE A 241 -18.64 1.07 29.28
C ILE A 241 -20.05 1.59 28.96
N GLN A 242 -20.35 2.83 29.33
CA GLN A 242 -21.55 3.51 28.84
C GLN A 242 -21.30 4.01 27.42
N THR A 243 -21.82 3.31 26.42
CA THR A 243 -21.79 3.75 25.02
C THR A 243 -22.91 4.75 24.74
N ASN A 244 -22.90 5.90 25.42
CA ASN A 244 -23.65 7.06 24.96
C ASN A 244 -22.76 7.85 23.99
N GLY A 245 -22.94 7.62 22.70
CA GLY A 245 -22.48 8.53 21.66
C GLY A 245 -20.97 8.55 21.39
N VAL A 246 -20.22 7.53 21.80
CA VAL A 246 -18.92 7.28 21.19
C VAL A 246 -19.20 6.67 19.82
N VAL A 247 -19.41 7.54 18.82
CA VAL A 247 -19.01 7.20 17.45
C VAL A 247 -17.63 6.61 17.64
N PRO A 248 -17.33 5.36 17.22
CA PRO A 248 -15.96 4.95 17.17
C PRO A 248 -15.30 6.10 16.42
N ASN A 249 -14.32 6.73 17.03
CA ASN A 249 -13.39 7.54 16.29
C ASN A 249 -12.70 6.51 15.39
N ALA A 250 -13.43 6.08 14.36
CA ALA A 250 -13.04 5.13 13.35
C ALA A 250 -11.85 5.82 12.80
N LEU A 251 -10.70 5.27 13.20
CA LEU A 251 -9.36 5.76 13.00
C LEU A 251 -9.40 6.97 12.07
N GLN A 252 -9.09 8.15 12.59
CA GLN A 252 -8.46 9.16 11.74
C GLN A 252 -7.15 8.50 11.25
N ASP A 253 -7.31 7.54 10.35
CA ASP A 253 -6.33 7.10 9.40
C ASP A 253 -6.08 8.40 8.66
N GLU A 254 -5.05 9.12 9.09
CA GLU A 254 -4.30 9.99 8.18
C GLU A 254 -4.21 9.16 6.90
N ASP A 255 -4.95 9.55 5.87
CA ASP A 255 -5.09 8.76 4.65
C ASP A 255 -3.69 8.72 4.01
N GLU A 256 -2.95 7.68 4.33
CA GLU A 256 -1.53 7.51 3.96
C GLU A 256 -1.37 7.31 2.45
N GLY A 257 -2.49 7.32 1.71
CA GLY A 257 -2.58 7.19 0.28
C GLY A 257 -2.26 5.77 -0.21
N PHE A 258 -2.30 5.59 -1.53
CA PHE A 258 -1.75 4.40 -2.14
C PHE A 258 -0.21 4.53 -2.22
N PRO A 259 0.58 3.60 -1.64
CA PRO A 259 2.03 3.78 -1.46
C PRO A 259 2.85 3.83 -2.75
N MET A 260 2.28 3.41 -3.88
CA MET A 260 2.94 3.48 -5.18
C MET A 260 2.43 4.64 -6.04
N GLU A 261 1.54 5.50 -5.55
CA GLU A 261 1.00 6.63 -6.31
C GLU A 261 1.87 7.88 -6.12
N GLY A 262 2.33 8.44 -7.23
CA GLY A 262 2.98 9.75 -7.30
C GLY A 262 2.18 10.71 -8.18
N GLN A 263 2.59 11.99 -8.18
CA GLN A 263 2.03 13.03 -9.04
C GLN A 263 3.13 13.79 -9.75
N HIS A 264 2.91 14.16 -11.01
CA HIS A 264 3.74 15.12 -11.72
C HIS A 264 2.87 16.25 -12.29
N GLU A 265 3.46 17.44 -12.36
CA GLU A 265 2.81 18.64 -12.88
C GLU A 265 3.53 19.09 -14.14
N SER A 266 2.78 19.36 -15.21
CA SER A 266 3.29 19.89 -16.47
C SER A 266 2.62 21.22 -16.79
N GLN A 267 3.41 22.21 -17.18
CA GLN A 267 2.93 23.53 -17.59
C GLN A 267 3.54 23.89 -18.95
N LEU A 268 2.71 24.42 -19.84
CA LEU A 268 3.16 24.91 -21.14
C LEU A 268 3.31 26.43 -21.12
N GLU A 269 4.36 26.93 -21.74
CA GLU A 269 4.60 28.36 -21.95
C GLU A 269 4.77 28.66 -23.45
N CYS A 270 3.94 29.58 -23.98
CA CYS A 270 4.03 30.01 -25.36
C CYS A 270 5.19 30.99 -25.55
N GLN A 271 6.15 30.66 -26.41
CA GLN A 271 7.29 31.54 -26.70
C GLN A 271 6.95 32.82 -27.48
N THR A 272 5.81 32.86 -28.18
CA THR A 272 5.40 34.05 -28.96
C THR A 272 4.78 35.13 -28.07
N CYS A 273 3.91 34.74 -27.14
CA CYS A 273 3.12 35.69 -26.33
C CYS A 273 3.38 35.61 -24.81
N GLY A 274 4.24 34.70 -24.35
CA GLY A 274 4.57 34.47 -22.95
C GLY A 274 3.42 33.88 -22.12
N HIS A 275 2.35 33.40 -22.75
CA HIS A 275 1.21 32.85 -22.01
C HIS A 275 1.53 31.47 -21.44
N LYS A 276 1.29 31.31 -20.13
CA LYS A 276 1.40 30.05 -19.42
C LYS A 276 0.03 29.39 -19.27
N SER A 277 -0.07 28.12 -19.64
CA SER A 277 -1.29 27.34 -19.41
C SER A 277 -1.51 27.09 -17.92
N ALA A 278 -2.76 26.77 -17.54
CA ALA A 278 -3.00 26.17 -16.24
C ALA A 278 -2.14 24.90 -16.12
N PRO A 279 -1.46 24.68 -14.99
CA PRO A 279 -0.68 23.47 -14.81
C PRO A 279 -1.58 22.23 -14.80
N LYS A 280 -1.15 21.19 -15.51
CA LYS A 280 -1.84 19.91 -15.59
C LYS A 280 -1.13 18.91 -14.68
N THR A 281 -1.84 18.45 -13.66
CA THR A 281 -1.35 17.44 -12.73
C THR A 281 -1.86 16.06 -13.13
N GLU A 282 -0.96 15.09 -13.21
CA GLU A 282 -1.28 13.69 -13.52
C GLU A 282 -0.66 12.76 -12.49
N THR A 283 -1.41 11.73 -12.10
CA THR A 283 -0.94 10.68 -11.18
C THR A 283 -0.23 9.57 -11.95
N PHE A 284 0.84 9.00 -11.39
CA PHE A 284 1.54 7.84 -11.94
C PHE A 284 1.81 6.79 -10.87
N VAL A 285 1.97 5.53 -11.28
CA VAL A 285 2.41 4.43 -10.39
C VAL A 285 3.79 3.88 -10.74
N THR A 286 4.23 4.15 -11.96
CA THR A 286 5.56 3.81 -12.47
C THR A 286 6.04 5.01 -13.27
N LEU A 287 7.31 5.37 -13.09
CA LEU A 287 7.94 6.42 -13.87
C LEU A 287 8.97 5.81 -14.81
N THR A 288 8.70 5.89 -16.12
CA THR A 288 9.62 5.37 -17.15
C THR A 288 10.64 6.43 -17.51
N LEU A 289 11.91 6.18 -17.16
CA LEU A 289 13.02 7.07 -17.47
C LEU A 289 13.66 6.71 -18.82
N ARG A 290 13.96 7.72 -19.64
CA ARG A 290 14.76 7.52 -20.85
C ARG A 290 16.22 7.31 -20.42
N VAL A 291 16.88 6.33 -21.05
CA VAL A 291 18.31 6.09 -20.83
C VAL A 291 19.08 6.75 -21.97
N PRO A 292 19.98 7.70 -21.69
CA PRO A 292 20.79 8.34 -22.71
C PRO A 292 21.71 7.32 -23.38
N GLN A 293 21.99 7.50 -24.68
CA GLN A 293 22.86 6.63 -25.48
C GLN A 293 24.34 6.89 -25.19
N VAL A 294 24.74 6.68 -23.94
CA VAL A 294 26.11 6.86 -23.42
C VAL A 294 26.58 5.57 -22.76
N ARG A 295 27.90 5.36 -22.71
CA ARG A 295 28.50 4.12 -22.15
C ARG A 295 28.20 3.91 -20.67
N SER A 296 27.93 4.98 -19.93
CA SER A 296 27.58 4.97 -18.52
C SER A 296 26.81 6.24 -18.18
N THR A 297 25.79 6.12 -17.33
CA THR A 297 25.03 7.25 -16.79
C THR A 297 24.66 6.98 -15.33
N THR A 298 24.17 8.01 -14.63
CA THR A 298 23.62 7.87 -13.27
C THR A 298 22.10 7.96 -13.32
N LEU A 299 21.43 7.39 -12.31
CA LEU A 299 19.98 7.51 -12.18
C LEU A 299 19.54 8.98 -12.07
N SER A 300 20.29 9.80 -11.32
CA SER A 300 20.07 11.25 -11.21
C SER A 300 20.07 11.94 -12.56
N SER A 301 21.02 11.61 -13.44
CA SER A 301 21.05 12.17 -14.80
C SER A 301 19.84 11.78 -15.64
N CYS A 302 19.27 10.59 -15.45
CA CYS A 302 18.04 10.19 -16.14
C CYS A 302 16.82 10.98 -15.60
N PHE A 303 16.80 11.31 -14.31
CA PHE A 303 15.79 12.20 -13.73
C PHE A 303 15.95 13.65 -14.19
N ASP A 304 17.18 14.14 -14.34
CA ASP A 304 17.40 15.49 -14.88
C ASP A 304 16.87 15.61 -16.32
N GLU A 305 16.91 14.51 -17.09
CA GLU A 305 16.37 14.46 -18.44
C GLU A 305 14.83 14.49 -18.47
N ILE A 306 14.14 13.75 -17.58
CA ILE A 306 12.66 13.71 -17.59
C ILE A 306 12.02 15.03 -17.16
N PHE A 307 12.68 15.79 -16.29
CA PHE A 307 12.19 17.10 -15.83
C PHE A 307 12.76 18.28 -16.63
N LYS A 308 13.52 17.99 -17.69
CA LYS A 308 14.06 19.02 -18.57
C LYS A 308 12.93 19.68 -19.35
N THR A 309 12.99 20.99 -19.50
CA THR A 309 12.09 21.73 -20.38
C THR A 309 12.27 21.26 -21.83
N GLU A 310 11.22 20.69 -22.41
CA GLU A 310 11.16 20.29 -23.81
C GLU A 310 10.49 21.41 -24.64
N TYR A 311 10.99 21.64 -25.85
CA TYR A 311 10.38 22.54 -26.82
C TYR A 311 9.46 21.75 -27.73
N ILE A 312 8.22 22.22 -27.87
CA ILE A 312 7.18 21.56 -28.66
C ILE A 312 6.89 22.43 -29.87
N ASP A 313 7.19 21.92 -31.05
CA ASP A 313 6.83 22.55 -32.31
C ASP A 313 5.33 22.41 -32.59
N ASP A 314 4.77 23.33 -33.38
CA ASP A 314 3.35 23.34 -33.80
C ASP A 314 2.30 23.39 -32.67
N PHE A 315 2.68 23.83 -31.47
CA PHE A 315 1.72 24.05 -30.38
C PHE A 315 0.75 25.22 -30.68
N LYS A 316 -0.55 24.92 -30.66
CA LYS A 316 -1.62 25.91 -30.91
C LYS A 316 -1.97 26.69 -29.64
N CYS A 317 -1.25 27.79 -29.38
CA CYS A 317 -1.52 28.64 -28.22
C CYS A 317 -2.94 29.23 -28.24
N GLU A 318 -3.71 29.00 -27.17
CA GLU A 318 -5.06 29.53 -27.01
C GLU A 318 -5.09 31.05 -27.01
N LYS A 319 -4.18 31.71 -26.27
CA LYS A 319 -4.08 33.18 -26.24
C LYS A 319 -3.78 33.77 -27.62
N CYS A 320 -2.78 33.26 -28.34
CA CYS A 320 -2.47 33.76 -29.69
C CYS A 320 -3.65 33.58 -30.64
N ARG A 321 -4.38 32.46 -30.55
CA ARG A 321 -5.57 32.21 -31.35
C ARG A 321 -6.68 33.20 -31.04
N LEU A 322 -6.91 33.50 -29.78
CA LEU A 322 -7.92 34.47 -29.34
C LEU A 322 -7.57 35.89 -29.80
N VAL A 323 -6.31 36.33 -29.63
CA VAL A 323 -5.84 37.64 -30.09
C VAL A 323 -5.99 37.76 -31.60
N HIS A 324 -5.56 36.74 -32.36
CA HIS A 324 -5.71 36.75 -33.82
C HIS A 324 -7.19 36.78 -34.25
N ALA A 325 -8.06 36.05 -33.56
CA ALA A 325 -9.51 36.08 -33.83
C ALA A 325 -10.11 37.46 -33.56
N GLU A 326 -9.72 38.10 -32.44
CA GLU A 326 -10.14 39.45 -32.09
C GLU A 326 -9.70 40.48 -33.15
N GLU A 327 -8.45 40.41 -33.60
CA GLU A 327 -7.92 41.29 -34.65
C GLU A 327 -8.65 41.12 -35.98
N MET A 328 -8.98 39.88 -36.37
CA MET A 328 -9.72 39.61 -37.60
C MET A 328 -11.14 40.18 -37.54
N LEU A 329 -11.84 39.98 -36.42
CA LEU A 329 -13.18 40.51 -36.21
C LEU A 329 -13.19 42.05 -36.20
N LYS A 330 -12.20 42.69 -35.57
CA LYS A 330 -12.05 44.17 -35.60
C LYS A 330 -11.88 44.71 -37.02
N LYS A 331 -11.03 44.07 -37.83
CA LYS A 331 -10.82 44.45 -39.24
C LYS A 331 -12.09 44.28 -40.09
N GLU A 332 -12.91 43.28 -39.79
CA GLU A 332 -14.18 43.05 -40.47
C GLU A 332 -15.24 44.10 -40.09
N ILE A 333 -15.28 44.50 -38.82
CA ILE A 333 -16.10 45.63 -38.34
C ILE A 333 -15.69 46.93 -39.03
N GLU A 334 -14.39 47.23 -39.11
CA GLU A 334 -13.90 48.45 -39.77
C GLU A 334 -14.30 48.51 -41.25
N LYS A 335 -14.16 47.39 -41.99
CA LYS A 335 -14.56 47.29 -43.40
C LYS A 335 -16.06 47.49 -43.62
N SER A 336 -16.90 46.99 -42.71
CA SER A 336 -18.36 47.16 -42.80
C SER A 336 -18.83 48.56 -42.39
N SER A 337 -18.00 49.33 -41.67
CA SER A 337 -18.32 50.69 -41.20
C SER A 337 -18.04 51.82 -42.20
N THR A 338 -17.32 51.56 -43.31
CA THR A 338 -17.11 52.55 -44.37
C THR A 338 -18.42 52.82 -45.15
N PRO A 339 -18.97 54.05 -45.12
CA PRO A 339 -20.25 54.33 -45.77
C PRO A 339 -20.13 54.35 -47.30
N LEU A 340 -21.17 53.84 -47.97
CA LEU A 340 -21.42 54.00 -49.40
C LEU A 340 -21.21 55.47 -49.80
N ARG A 341 -20.14 55.72 -50.56
CA ARG A 341 -19.88 57.02 -51.20
C ARG A 341 -21.07 57.36 -52.09
N SER A 342 -21.88 58.32 -51.66
CA SER A 342 -22.98 58.89 -52.45
C SER A 342 -22.46 59.30 -53.82
N THR A 343 -23.02 58.69 -54.87
CA THR A 343 -22.81 59.10 -56.26
C THR A 343 -23.40 60.51 -56.45
N PRO A 344 -22.69 61.47 -57.07
CA PRO A 344 -23.27 62.76 -57.37
C PRO A 344 -24.29 62.59 -58.50
N THR A 345 -25.55 62.90 -58.21
CA THR A 345 -26.62 63.00 -59.20
C THR A 345 -26.36 64.22 -60.10
N THR A 346 -25.85 64.01 -61.30
CA THR A 346 -25.88 65.01 -62.37
C THR A 346 -27.29 65.07 -62.95
N SER A 347 -27.99 66.18 -62.72
CA SER A 347 -29.23 66.56 -63.39
C SER A 347 -28.97 66.91 -64.86
N PRO A 348 -29.87 66.58 -65.80
CA PRO A 348 -29.74 67.01 -67.19
C PRO A 348 -30.25 68.44 -67.34
N THR A 349 -29.50 69.29 -68.04
CA THR A 349 -29.96 70.61 -68.50
C THR A 349 -29.98 70.60 -70.02
N THR A 350 -31.21 70.70 -70.54
CA THR A 350 -31.70 71.08 -71.89
C THR A 350 -30.77 71.02 -73.10
#